data_AF-A0A0F9MS58-F1
#
_entry.id   AF-A0A0F9MS58-F1
#
_cell.length_a   1.000
_cell.length_b   1.000
_cell.length_c   1.000
_cell.angle_alpha   90.00
_cell.angle_beta   90.00
_cell.angle_gamma   90.00
#
_symmetry.space_group_name_H-M   'P 1'
#
loop_
_entity.id
_entity.type
_entity.pdbx_description
1 polymer ?
#
loop_
_entity_poly.entity_id
_entity_poly.type
_entity_poly.pdbx_seq_one_letter_code
_entity_poly.pdbx_strand_id
1 'polypeptide(L)'
;MNCSHCGTEIIGDSFFCNDCGQIYCQLHQEPLIHECNIIRESLTSHQNQNPDLSYNEYSQVSVTHQEQEFSPTVVRGTTGGSYTWYRQDIHVPVDAFDPNSGIKFKGILLPHKSEFLHFMIASVLIFLIGFMIFYNEALISLGYGWTTFMLAGIYMTAFLFHEFGHRQVALHFKLQTKFRLLSFGMILTAFSLIVGLLKLIVGLLKIPFPSLALPGAVVVLGLEKMSNKTGLCKAAGPLVNLIYGIILFIISFLVPKSLYPLNYLFVVSAYLNFMLGAFNMIPLGILDGQNIWKWNKKVYVSLALALGTLLISTLIIQQII
;
A
#
# COMPACT_ATOMS: atom_id res chain seq x y z
N MET A 1 -28.96 41.66 5.69
CA MET A 1 -28.41 41.63 4.31
C MET A 1 -27.39 40.49 4.30
N ASN A 2 -27.40 39.60 3.31
CA ASN A 2 -26.51 38.42 3.33
C ASN A 2 -25.33 38.64 2.38
N CYS A 3 -24.18 38.06 2.70
CA CYS A 3 -23.01 38.13 1.83
C CYS A 3 -23.23 37.27 0.57
N SER A 4 -22.99 37.84 -0.61
CA SER A 4 -23.15 37.14 -1.89
C SER A 4 -22.16 35.98 -2.11
N HIS A 5 -21.11 35.87 -1.30
CA HIS A 5 -20.14 34.76 -1.38
C HIS A 5 -20.44 33.63 -0.40
N CYS A 6 -20.59 33.92 0.89
CA CYS A 6 -20.78 32.89 1.93
C CYS A 6 -22.23 32.67 2.37
N GLY A 7 -23.18 33.49 1.92
CA GLY A 7 -24.60 33.38 2.24
C GLY A 7 -24.97 33.73 3.69
N THR A 8 -23.99 34.05 4.54
CA THR A 8 -24.22 34.42 5.94
C THR A 8 -24.78 35.84 6.05
N GLU A 9 -25.60 36.06 7.08
CA GLU A 9 -26.07 37.41 7.44
C GLU A 9 -24.88 38.31 7.81
N ILE A 10 -24.83 39.51 7.24
CA ILE A 10 -23.80 40.51 7.51
C ILE A 10 -24.11 41.16 8.85
N ILE A 11 -23.27 40.85 9.86
CA ILE A 11 -23.33 41.45 11.19
C ILE A 11 -22.28 42.57 11.22
N GLY A 12 -22.71 43.83 11.08
CA GLY A 12 -21.84 45.00 11.02
C GLY A 12 -21.80 45.65 9.63
N ASP A 13 -20.62 46.13 9.22
CA ASP A 13 -20.44 46.85 7.96
C ASP A 13 -20.57 45.94 6.73
N SER A 14 -21.29 46.43 5.73
CA SER A 14 -21.43 45.78 4.42
C SER A 14 -20.50 46.42 3.40
N PHE A 15 -19.79 45.60 2.62
CA PHE A 15 -18.86 46.06 1.59
C PHE A 15 -19.44 45.83 0.20
N PHE A 16 -19.66 46.91 -0.55
CA PHE A 16 -20.11 46.84 -1.93
C PHE A 16 -18.92 46.81 -2.89
N CYS A 17 -18.91 45.86 -3.82
CA CYS A 17 -17.89 45.78 -4.86
C CYS A 17 -18.36 46.52 -6.13
N ASN A 18 -17.62 47.54 -6.56
CA ASN A 18 -17.93 48.30 -7.78
C ASN A 18 -17.74 47.49 -9.07
N ASP A 19 -16.95 46.41 -9.04
CA ASP A 19 -16.60 45.63 -10.23
C ASP A 19 -17.66 44.56 -10.59
N CYS A 20 -18.25 43.91 -9.58
CA CYS A 20 -19.30 42.89 -9.78
C CYS A 20 -20.69 43.33 -9.29
N GLY A 21 -20.81 44.47 -8.60
CA GLY A 21 -22.09 45.02 -8.15
C GLY A 21 -22.76 44.26 -7.01
N GLN A 22 -22.02 43.44 -6.27
CA GLN A 22 -22.52 42.59 -5.18
C GLN A 22 -22.07 43.07 -3.79
N ILE A 23 -22.74 42.59 -2.74
CA ILE A 23 -22.51 42.99 -1.35
C ILE A 23 -21.88 41.84 -0.55
N TYR A 24 -20.83 42.15 0.21
CA TYR A 24 -20.01 41.19 0.93
C TYR A 24 -19.84 41.55 2.41
N CYS A 25 -19.53 40.54 3.23
CA CYS A 25 -19.10 40.73 4.60
C CYS A 25 -17.61 41.08 4.67
N GLN A 26 -17.12 41.48 5.84
CA GLN A 26 -15.72 41.88 6.08
C GLN A 26 -14.68 40.84 5.62
N LEU A 27 -15.01 39.54 5.72
CA LEU A 27 -14.11 38.45 5.28
C LEU A 27 -14.00 38.33 3.75
N HIS A 28 -14.94 38.91 3.00
CA HIS A 28 -15.03 38.79 1.55
C HIS A 28 -14.97 40.15 0.83
N GLN A 29 -14.42 41.17 1.48
CA GLN A 29 -14.30 42.52 0.90
C GLN A 29 -13.35 42.59 -0.31
N GLU A 30 -12.33 41.72 -0.38
CA GLU A 30 -11.34 41.77 -1.45
C GLU A 30 -11.79 41.00 -2.70
N PRO A 31 -11.61 41.56 -3.91
CA PRO A 31 -12.01 40.93 -5.18
C PRO A 31 -11.48 39.52 -5.42
N LEU A 32 -10.30 39.21 -4.88
CA LEU A 32 -9.69 37.89 -5.01
C LEU A 32 -10.41 36.83 -4.14
N ILE A 33 -10.93 37.24 -2.98
CA ILE A 33 -11.51 36.33 -1.98
C ILE A 33 -12.97 35.98 -2.32
N HIS A 34 -13.68 36.85 -3.04
CA HIS A 34 -15.02 36.58 -3.56
C HIS A 34 -15.05 36.25 -5.07
N GLU A 35 -13.90 35.91 -5.65
CA GLU A 35 -13.79 35.49 -7.06
C GLU A 35 -14.49 36.47 -8.05
N CYS A 36 -14.26 37.77 -7.89
CA CYS A 36 -14.99 38.84 -8.58
C CYS A 36 -15.11 38.67 -10.10
N ASN A 37 -14.07 38.16 -10.77
CA ASN A 37 -14.07 37.94 -12.21
C ASN A 37 -15.11 36.90 -12.65
N ILE A 38 -15.28 35.81 -11.89
CA ILE A 38 -16.23 34.74 -12.18
C ILE A 38 -17.66 35.26 -12.04
N ILE A 39 -17.92 36.04 -10.98
CA ILE A 39 -19.24 36.66 -10.76
C ILE A 39 -19.58 37.62 -11.90
N ARG A 40 -18.62 38.45 -12.33
CA ARG A 40 -18.82 39.39 -13.45
C ARG A 40 -19.13 38.65 -14.75
N GLU A 41 -18.41 37.57 -15.06
CA GLU A 41 -18.66 36.74 -16.24
C GLU A 41 -20.04 36.06 -16.19
N SER A 42 -20.47 35.57 -15.02
CA SER A 42 -21.80 34.98 -14.83
C SER A 42 -22.92 35.99 -15.10
N LEU A 43 -22.78 37.23 -14.61
CA LEU A 43 -23.77 38.29 -14.80
C LEU A 43 -23.83 38.76 -16.27
N THR A 44 -22.70 38.79 -16.97
CA THR A 44 -22.67 39.09 -18.41
C THR A 44 -23.25 37.96 -19.27
N SER A 45 -23.14 36.71 -18.82
CA SER A 45 -23.66 35.55 -19.55
C SER A 45 -25.21 35.50 -19.55
N HIS A 46 -25.84 36.13 -18.56
CA HIS A 46 -27.30 36.19 -18.42
C HIS A 46 -27.97 37.35 -19.19
N GLN A 47 -27.23 38.20 -19.91
CA GLN A 47 -27.82 39.29 -20.71
C GLN A 47 -28.21 38.91 -22.15
N ASN A 48 -27.95 37.68 -22.60
CA ASN A 48 -28.22 37.25 -23.98
C ASN A 48 -29.32 36.20 -24.14
N GLN A 49 -30.29 36.14 -23.23
CA GLN A 49 -31.51 35.34 -23.44
C GLN A 49 -32.74 36.06 -22.91
N ASN A 50 -33.66 36.40 -23.81
CA ASN A 50 -35.07 36.68 -23.53
C ASN A 50 -35.88 36.39 -24.82
N PRO A 51 -37.19 36.07 -24.74
CA PRO A 51 -37.93 35.48 -23.61
C PRO A 51 -38.89 34.36 -24.06
N ASP A 52 -39.53 33.73 -23.06
CA ASP A 52 -40.89 33.13 -23.04
C ASP A 52 -40.90 31.69 -22.55
N LEU A 53 -41.33 31.51 -21.28
CA LEU A 53 -42.44 30.63 -20.91
C LEU A 53 -42.75 30.74 -19.40
N SER A 54 -44.04 30.66 -19.12
CA SER A 54 -44.78 31.03 -17.93
C SER A 54 -44.66 30.11 -16.71
N TYR A 55 -44.88 30.71 -15.54
CA TYR A 55 -45.17 30.18 -14.20
C TYR A 55 -45.82 28.78 -14.07
N ASN A 56 -45.33 27.99 -13.10
CA ASN A 56 -46.07 27.43 -11.95
C ASN A 56 -45.06 26.70 -11.05
N GLU A 57 -44.78 27.19 -9.84
CA GLU A 57 -45.48 26.89 -8.56
C GLU A 57 -44.82 25.74 -7.77
N TYR A 58 -44.68 25.99 -6.47
CA TYR A 58 -43.98 25.29 -5.40
C TYR A 58 -44.08 23.75 -5.39
N SER A 59 -42.99 23.06 -5.01
CA SER A 59 -42.89 22.34 -3.71
C SER A 59 -41.78 21.29 -3.68
N GLN A 60 -41.04 21.31 -2.56
CA GLN A 60 -40.37 20.21 -1.85
C GLN A 60 -40.17 18.87 -2.57
N VAL A 61 -38.91 18.46 -2.77
CA VAL A 61 -38.58 17.07 -3.10
C VAL A 61 -37.53 16.53 -2.14
N SER A 62 -38.06 15.87 -1.11
CA SER A 62 -37.68 14.56 -0.58
C SER A 62 -36.45 13.88 -1.19
N VAL A 63 -35.45 13.62 -0.35
CA VAL A 63 -34.35 12.69 -0.65
C VAL A 63 -34.96 11.31 -0.91
N THR A 64 -34.96 10.90 -2.17
CA THR A 64 -35.30 9.53 -2.57
C THR A 64 -34.05 8.90 -3.13
N HIS A 65 -33.57 7.84 -2.48
CA HIS A 65 -32.54 6.95 -3.02
C HIS A 65 -33.08 6.32 -4.31
N GLN A 66 -32.49 6.66 -5.45
CA GLN A 66 -32.61 5.88 -6.68
C GLN A 66 -31.22 5.57 -7.23
N GLU A 67 -30.93 4.27 -7.28
CA GLU A 67 -29.85 3.69 -8.05
C GLU A 67 -30.02 4.10 -9.52
N GLN A 68 -29.09 4.90 -10.03
CA GLN A 68 -28.92 5.09 -11.46
C GLN A 68 -27.63 4.41 -11.90
N GLU A 69 -27.81 3.27 -12.57
CA GLU A 69 -26.84 2.61 -13.42
C GLU A 69 -26.35 3.60 -14.49
N PHE A 70 -25.11 4.08 -14.37
CA PHE A 70 -24.50 4.90 -15.42
C PHE A 70 -23.47 4.06 -16.20
N SER A 71 -23.86 3.65 -17.40
CA SER A 71 -22.95 3.12 -18.42
C SER A 71 -22.18 4.28 -19.06
N PRO A 72 -20.84 4.22 -19.20
CA PRO A 72 -20.10 5.35 -19.74
C PRO A 72 -20.30 5.42 -21.26
N THR A 73 -21.09 6.38 -21.72
CA THR A 73 -21.09 6.78 -23.13
C THR A 73 -19.77 7.48 -23.45
N VAL A 74 -18.95 6.84 -24.28
CA VAL A 74 -17.74 7.44 -24.83
C VAL A 74 -18.17 8.55 -25.80
N VAL A 75 -18.18 9.79 -25.33
CA VAL A 75 -18.37 10.96 -26.19
C VAL A 75 -17.07 11.24 -26.93
N ARG A 76 -17.09 11.04 -28.24
CA ARG A 76 -15.99 11.37 -29.16
C ARG A 76 -15.89 12.89 -29.29
N GLY A 77 -14.69 13.44 -29.07
CA GLY A 77 -14.46 14.90 -28.94
C GLY A 77 -14.93 15.72 -30.14
N THR A 78 -15.53 16.88 -29.84
CA THR A 78 -15.90 17.92 -30.81
C THR A 78 -14.70 18.81 -31.16
N THR A 79 -14.60 19.23 -32.42
CA THR A 79 -13.49 20.01 -33.05
C THR A 79 -13.43 21.48 -32.63
N GLY A 80 -13.68 21.79 -31.35
CA GLY A 80 -13.76 23.15 -30.83
C GLY A 80 -12.94 23.34 -29.56
N GLY A 81 -11.62 23.08 -29.63
CA GLY A 81 -10.54 23.64 -28.78
C GLY A 81 -10.65 23.66 -27.25
N SER A 82 -11.75 23.21 -26.65
CA SER A 82 -12.04 23.28 -25.22
C SER A 82 -11.87 21.90 -24.60
N TYR A 83 -10.76 21.72 -23.90
CA TYR A 83 -10.54 20.53 -23.08
C TYR A 83 -11.18 20.77 -21.71
N THR A 84 -12.40 20.27 -21.50
CA THR A 84 -12.97 20.16 -20.15
C THR A 84 -12.31 18.97 -19.45
N TRP A 85 -11.38 19.26 -18.55
CA TRP A 85 -10.77 18.25 -17.68
C TRP A 85 -11.74 17.90 -16.55
N TYR A 86 -12.47 16.80 -16.69
CA TYR A 86 -13.20 16.23 -15.56
C TYR A 86 -12.20 15.51 -14.66
N ARG A 87 -12.03 15.98 -13.42
CA ARG A 87 -11.39 15.18 -12.38
C ARG A 87 -12.35 14.02 -12.10
N GLN A 88 -11.99 12.82 -12.55
CA GLN A 88 -12.65 11.62 -12.05
C GLN A 88 -12.26 11.45 -10.59
N ASP A 89 -13.11 11.94 -9.69
CA ASP A 89 -13.04 11.54 -8.30
C ASP A 89 -13.45 10.07 -8.26
N ILE A 90 -12.46 9.18 -8.15
CA ILE A 90 -12.69 7.74 -7.99
C ILE A 90 -13.38 7.60 -6.63
N HIS A 91 -14.71 7.48 -6.65
CA HIS A 91 -15.46 7.21 -5.44
C HIS A 91 -15.13 5.78 -5.01
N VAL A 92 -14.25 5.64 -4.03
CA VAL A 92 -13.94 4.33 -3.44
C VAL A 92 -15.18 3.89 -2.66
N PRO A 93 -15.75 2.72 -2.94
CA PRO A 93 -16.93 2.22 -2.24
C PRO A 93 -16.61 1.87 -0.78
N VAL A 94 -17.64 1.77 0.06
CA VAL A 94 -17.50 1.58 1.53
C VAL A 94 -16.78 0.27 1.89
N ASP A 95 -16.92 -0.79 1.09
CA ASP A 95 -16.01 -1.93 1.06
C ASP A 95 -15.63 -2.25 -0.39
N ALA A 96 -14.45 -1.79 -0.81
CA ALA A 96 -13.93 -2.06 -2.15
C ALA A 96 -13.53 -3.52 -2.40
N PHE A 97 -13.51 -4.37 -1.38
CA PHE A 97 -13.26 -5.79 -1.55
C PHE A 97 -14.56 -6.61 -1.52
N ASP A 98 -15.72 -5.97 -1.43
CA ASP A 98 -17.01 -6.63 -1.63
C ASP A 98 -17.14 -7.08 -3.10
N PRO A 99 -17.61 -8.31 -3.38
CA PRO A 99 -17.87 -8.76 -4.75
C PRO A 99 -18.78 -7.82 -5.57
N ASN A 100 -19.69 -7.11 -4.90
CA ASN A 100 -20.65 -6.18 -5.50
C ASN A 100 -20.12 -4.74 -5.59
N SER A 101 -18.88 -4.48 -5.16
CA SER A 101 -18.26 -3.15 -5.20
C SER A 101 -17.97 -2.62 -6.61
N GLY A 102 -18.10 -3.45 -7.64
CA GLY A 102 -17.77 -3.12 -9.03
C GLY A 102 -16.27 -3.05 -9.34
N ILE A 103 -15.39 -3.16 -8.32
CA ILE A 103 -13.94 -3.09 -8.50
C ILE A 103 -13.38 -4.48 -8.82
N LYS A 104 -12.83 -4.64 -10.02
CA LYS A 104 -12.13 -5.86 -10.45
C LYS A 104 -10.63 -5.74 -10.22
N PHE A 105 -10.14 -6.33 -9.14
CA PHE A 105 -8.71 -6.44 -8.90
C PHE A 105 -8.06 -7.44 -9.87
N LYS A 106 -7.18 -6.96 -10.74
CA LYS A 106 -6.36 -7.84 -11.58
C LYS A 106 -5.24 -8.46 -10.74
N GLY A 107 -5.02 -9.76 -10.91
CA GLY A 107 -3.90 -10.47 -10.29
C GLY A 107 -4.11 -10.97 -8.86
N ILE A 108 -5.31 -10.80 -8.28
CA ILE A 108 -5.69 -11.45 -7.01
C ILE A 108 -6.22 -12.85 -7.31
N LEU A 109 -5.63 -13.86 -6.69
CA LEU A 109 -6.15 -15.23 -6.72
C LEU A 109 -7.34 -15.33 -5.76
N LEU A 110 -8.36 -16.14 -6.05
CA LEU A 110 -9.53 -16.37 -5.16
C LEU A 110 -10.13 -15.08 -4.51
N PRO A 111 -10.52 -14.06 -5.31
CA PRO A 111 -10.91 -12.75 -4.79
C PRO A 111 -12.12 -12.78 -3.84
N HIS A 112 -13.05 -13.71 -4.05
CA HIS A 112 -14.27 -13.87 -3.24
C HIS A 112 -14.06 -14.61 -1.90
N LYS A 113 -12.85 -15.13 -1.63
CA LYS A 113 -12.58 -15.85 -0.39
C LYS A 113 -12.16 -14.89 0.74
N SER A 114 -12.31 -15.33 1.99
CA SER A 114 -11.98 -14.53 3.17
C SER A 114 -10.49 -14.24 3.27
N GLU A 115 -10.13 -13.09 3.84
CA GLU A 115 -8.73 -12.73 4.12
C GLU A 115 -8.01 -13.80 4.96
N PHE A 116 -8.72 -14.40 5.92
CA PHE A 116 -8.19 -15.49 6.74
C PHE A 116 -7.71 -16.69 5.92
N LEU A 117 -8.46 -17.08 4.88
CA LEU A 117 -8.06 -18.18 3.99
C LEU A 117 -6.78 -17.83 3.21
N HIS A 118 -6.71 -16.60 2.68
CA HIS A 118 -5.50 -16.10 2.00
C HIS A 118 -4.28 -16.16 2.91
N PHE A 119 -4.44 -15.67 4.13
CA PHE A 119 -3.42 -15.66 5.17
C PHE A 119 -2.96 -17.07 5.54
N MET A 120 -3.89 -18.01 5.76
CA MET A 120 -3.56 -19.41 6.07
C MET A 120 -2.77 -20.08 4.94
N ILE A 121 -3.22 -19.94 3.69
CA ILE A 121 -2.52 -20.52 2.53
C ILE A 121 -1.12 -19.93 2.39
N ALA A 122 -0.97 -18.60 2.45
CA ALA A 122 0.34 -17.96 2.37
C ALA A 122 1.27 -18.42 3.48
N SER A 123 0.77 -18.48 4.72
CA SER A 123 1.54 -18.91 5.89
C SER A 123 2.05 -20.34 5.73
N VAL A 124 1.17 -21.27 5.36
CA VAL A 124 1.54 -22.69 5.13
C VAL A 124 2.57 -22.81 4.01
N LEU A 125 2.37 -22.12 2.88
CA LEU A 125 3.31 -22.19 1.76
C LEU A 125 4.70 -21.67 2.12
N ILE A 126 4.78 -20.50 2.78
CA ILE A 126 6.07 -19.92 3.18
C ILE A 126 6.74 -20.79 4.24
N PHE A 127 5.97 -21.34 5.18
CA PHE A 127 6.48 -22.28 6.17
C PHE A 127 7.07 -23.53 5.51
N LEU A 128 6.35 -24.15 4.57
CA LEU A 128 6.86 -25.33 3.85
C LEU A 128 8.12 -25.02 3.04
N ILE A 129 8.17 -23.87 2.38
CA ILE A 129 9.36 -23.41 1.64
C ILE A 129 10.53 -23.19 2.61
N GLY A 130 10.29 -22.51 3.73
CA GLY A 130 11.29 -22.34 4.79
C GLY A 130 11.79 -23.70 5.30
N PHE A 131 10.90 -24.63 5.57
CA PHE A 131 11.25 -25.97 6.03
C PHE A 131 12.16 -26.70 5.03
N MET A 132 11.88 -26.61 3.73
CA MET A 132 12.72 -27.19 2.67
C MET A 132 14.08 -26.47 2.55
N ILE A 133 14.11 -25.14 2.68
CA ILE A 133 15.35 -24.35 2.57
C ILE A 133 16.29 -24.64 3.73
N PHE A 134 15.75 -24.73 4.95
CA PHE A 134 16.53 -24.91 6.18
C PHE A 134 16.70 -26.38 6.59
N TYR A 135 16.19 -27.32 5.79
CA TYR A 135 16.42 -28.74 6.01
C TYR A 135 17.91 -29.06 5.98
N ASN A 136 18.43 -29.56 7.10
CA ASN A 136 19.84 -29.89 7.25
C ASN A 136 19.97 -31.26 7.93
N GLU A 137 20.38 -32.27 7.16
CA GLU A 137 20.53 -33.65 7.63
C GLU A 137 21.53 -33.78 8.78
N ALA A 138 22.61 -33.01 8.76
CA ALA A 138 23.63 -33.04 9.80
C ALA A 138 23.10 -32.51 11.15
N LEU A 139 22.29 -31.45 11.14
CA LEU A 139 21.66 -30.96 12.38
C LEU A 139 20.62 -31.95 12.90
N ILE A 140 19.88 -32.60 12.01
CA ILE A 140 18.87 -33.60 12.40
C ILE A 140 19.53 -34.83 13.02
N SER A 141 20.62 -35.34 12.44
CA SER A 141 21.34 -36.51 12.98
C SER A 141 21.97 -36.24 14.34
N LEU A 142 22.30 -34.98 14.64
CA LEU A 142 22.77 -34.51 15.95
C LEU A 142 21.63 -34.27 16.96
N GLY A 143 20.36 -34.49 16.60
CA GLY A 143 19.20 -34.29 17.47
C GLY A 143 18.64 -32.86 17.48
N TYR A 144 19.15 -31.97 16.61
CA TYR A 144 18.74 -30.56 16.53
C TYR A 144 17.67 -30.28 15.46
N GLY A 145 16.88 -31.28 15.06
CA GLY A 145 15.86 -31.11 14.01
C GLY A 145 14.82 -30.01 14.29
N TRP A 146 14.64 -29.62 15.55
CA TRP A 146 13.79 -28.49 15.95
C TRP A 146 14.23 -27.15 15.33
N THR A 147 15.52 -26.98 15.00
CA THR A 147 16.02 -25.73 14.40
C THR A 147 15.40 -25.46 13.03
N THR A 148 15.16 -26.51 12.24
CA THR A 148 14.50 -26.40 10.92
C THR A 148 13.09 -25.85 11.07
N PHE A 149 12.33 -26.38 12.03
CA PHE A 149 10.96 -25.92 12.30
C PHE A 149 10.93 -24.47 12.78
N MET A 150 11.84 -24.10 13.69
CA MET A 150 11.94 -22.73 14.19
C MET A 150 12.36 -21.74 13.12
N LEU A 151 13.37 -22.05 12.30
CA LEU A 151 13.81 -21.19 11.19
C LEU A 151 12.71 -21.03 10.13
N ALA A 152 11.97 -22.09 9.81
CA ALA A 152 10.81 -22.01 8.93
C ALA A 152 9.72 -21.09 9.50
N GLY A 153 9.43 -21.21 10.79
CA GLY A 153 8.49 -20.33 11.49
C GLY A 153 8.94 -18.87 11.50
N ILE A 154 10.23 -18.62 11.74
CA ILE A 154 10.79 -17.27 11.73
C ILE A 154 10.75 -16.68 10.32
N TYR A 155 11.10 -17.45 9.29
CA TYR A 155 11.00 -17.01 7.90
C TYR A 155 9.57 -16.63 7.51
N MET A 156 8.58 -17.44 7.92
CA MET A 156 7.17 -17.12 7.77
C MET A 156 6.81 -15.83 8.50
N THR A 157 7.21 -15.66 9.77
CA THR A 157 6.88 -14.46 10.55
C THR A 157 7.58 -13.20 10.00
N ALA A 158 8.79 -13.31 9.47
CA ALA A 158 9.50 -12.19 8.85
C ALA A 158 8.69 -11.64 7.67
N PHE A 159 8.18 -12.52 6.80
CA PHE A 159 7.29 -12.11 5.72
C PHE A 159 5.96 -11.53 6.23
N LEU A 160 5.30 -12.21 7.15
CA LEU A 160 3.98 -11.77 7.63
C LEU A 160 4.07 -10.43 8.36
N PHE A 161 5.10 -10.23 9.18
CA PHE A 161 5.32 -8.96 9.89
C PHE A 161 5.69 -7.83 8.94
N HIS A 162 6.46 -8.10 7.88
CA HIS A 162 6.68 -7.14 6.78
C HIS A 162 5.34 -6.65 6.21
N GLU A 163 4.49 -7.58 5.79
CA GLU A 163 3.19 -7.28 5.19
C GLU A 163 2.25 -6.59 6.19
N PHE A 164 2.25 -7.02 7.45
CA PHE A 164 1.48 -6.38 8.51
C PHE A 164 1.99 -4.97 8.84
N GLY A 165 3.28 -4.69 8.64
CA GLY A 165 3.83 -3.33 8.71
C GLY A 165 3.14 -2.39 7.72
N HIS A 166 3.02 -2.82 6.45
CA HIS A 166 2.25 -2.06 5.45
C HIS A 166 0.80 -1.86 5.88
N ARG A 167 0.15 -2.95 6.33
CA ARG A 167 -1.24 -2.90 6.78
C ARG A 167 -1.45 -1.90 7.90
N GLN A 168 -0.59 -1.92 8.92
CA GLN A 168 -0.74 -1.09 10.11
C GLN A 168 -0.68 0.40 9.76
N VAL A 169 0.24 0.80 8.88
CA VAL A 169 0.35 2.19 8.43
C VAL A 169 -0.83 2.59 7.54
N ALA A 170 -1.30 1.69 6.69
CA ALA A 170 -2.48 1.95 5.87
C ALA A 170 -3.77 2.10 6.71
N LEU A 171 -3.94 1.28 7.75
CA LEU A 171 -5.04 1.41 8.71
C LEU A 171 -4.96 2.74 9.48
N HIS A 172 -3.74 3.18 9.85
CA HIS A 172 -3.54 4.50 10.45
C HIS A 172 -4.04 5.64 9.54
N PHE A 173 -3.85 5.50 8.22
CA PHE A 173 -4.37 6.45 7.23
C PHE A 173 -5.84 6.23 6.85
N LYS A 174 -6.56 5.33 7.53
CA LYS A 174 -7.96 4.95 7.24
C LYS A 174 -8.16 4.44 5.81
N LEU A 175 -7.14 3.81 5.24
CA LEU A 175 -7.20 3.20 3.91
C LEU A 175 -7.77 1.80 4.02
N GLN A 176 -8.53 1.39 3.00
CA GLN A 176 -9.02 0.01 2.89
C GLN A 176 -7.86 -0.93 2.52
N THR A 177 -7.70 -1.98 3.32
CA THR A 177 -6.64 -2.98 3.12
C THR A 177 -7.13 -4.39 3.42
N LYS A 178 -6.67 -5.36 2.64
CA LYS A 178 -6.84 -6.79 2.93
C LYS A 178 -5.60 -7.56 2.46
N PHE A 179 -5.18 -8.56 3.23
CA PHE A 179 -4.17 -9.52 2.78
C PHE A 179 -4.76 -10.44 1.72
N ARG A 180 -4.08 -10.57 0.57
CA ARG A 180 -4.58 -11.32 -0.59
C ARG A 180 -3.46 -12.10 -1.26
N LEU A 181 -3.76 -13.31 -1.73
CA LEU A 181 -2.85 -14.06 -2.59
C LEU A 181 -2.78 -13.41 -3.98
N LEU A 182 -1.57 -13.32 -4.53
CA LEU A 182 -1.33 -12.77 -5.85
C LEU A 182 -1.05 -13.90 -6.83
N SER A 183 -1.72 -13.92 -7.98
CA SER A 183 -1.57 -14.99 -8.98
C SER A 183 -0.12 -15.13 -9.45
N PHE A 184 0.56 -14.03 -9.75
CA PHE A 184 1.97 -14.04 -10.13
C PHE A 184 2.88 -14.56 -9.01
N GLY A 185 2.62 -14.10 -7.78
CA GLY A 185 3.34 -14.53 -6.59
C GLY A 185 3.20 -16.03 -6.30
N MET A 186 1.99 -16.57 -6.49
CA MET A 186 1.70 -17.99 -6.36
C MET A 186 2.42 -18.84 -7.42
N ILE A 187 2.55 -18.36 -8.66
CA ILE A 187 3.34 -19.05 -9.70
C ILE A 187 4.81 -19.14 -9.28
N LEU A 188 5.41 -18.04 -8.80
CA LEU A 188 6.79 -18.03 -8.31
C LEU A 188 6.98 -18.94 -7.09
N THR A 189 5.99 -18.96 -6.21
CA THR A 189 5.97 -19.82 -5.01
C THR A 189 5.88 -21.29 -5.40
N ALA A 190 5.02 -21.64 -6.35
CA ALA A 190 4.90 -23.01 -6.88
C ALA A 190 6.18 -23.47 -7.58
N PHE A 191 6.78 -22.60 -8.41
CA PHE A 191 8.07 -22.88 -9.03
C PHE A 191 9.17 -23.12 -7.97
N SER A 192 9.21 -22.28 -6.93
CA SER A 192 10.16 -22.44 -5.82
C SER A 192 9.98 -23.76 -5.06
N LEU A 193 8.73 -24.20 -4.85
CA LEU A 193 8.42 -25.50 -4.25
C LEU A 193 8.89 -26.68 -5.11
N ILE A 194 8.63 -26.63 -6.43
CA ILE A 194 9.05 -27.68 -7.36
C ILE A 194 10.58 -27.78 -7.40
N VAL A 195 11.27 -26.65 -7.52
CA VAL A 195 12.74 -26.59 -7.51
C VAL A 195 13.31 -27.07 -6.16
N GLY A 196 12.69 -26.67 -5.04
CA GLY A 196 13.08 -27.10 -3.70
C GLY A 196 12.93 -28.61 -3.50
N LEU A 197 11.83 -29.19 -3.97
CA LEU A 197 11.59 -30.64 -3.94
C LEU A 197 12.60 -31.39 -4.81
N LEU A 198 12.87 -30.89 -6.03
CA LEU A 198 13.85 -31.49 -6.93
C LEU A 198 15.26 -31.46 -6.34
N LYS A 199 15.63 -30.38 -5.63
CA LYS A 199 16.89 -30.28 -4.90
C LYS A 199 17.00 -31.37 -3.82
N LEU A 200 15.93 -31.61 -3.06
CA LEU A 200 15.89 -32.63 -2.01
C LEU A 200 16.02 -34.05 -2.59
N ILE A 201 15.35 -34.34 -3.71
CA ILE A 201 15.33 -35.68 -4.32
C ILE A 201 16.61 -35.98 -5.10
N VAL A 202 17.13 -35.03 -5.90
CA VAL A 202 18.18 -35.30 -6.89
C VAL A 202 19.56 -34.82 -6.42
N GLY A 203 19.64 -33.99 -5.37
CA GLY A 203 20.91 -33.46 -4.84
C GLY A 203 21.74 -32.62 -5.82
N LEU A 204 21.22 -32.38 -7.04
CA LEU A 204 22.00 -31.96 -8.21
C LEU A 204 22.17 -30.44 -8.35
N LEU A 205 21.35 -29.65 -7.65
CA LEU A 205 21.35 -28.19 -7.76
C LEU A 205 21.93 -27.56 -6.49
N LYS A 206 23.27 -27.39 -6.47
CA LYS A 206 23.97 -26.44 -5.60
C LYS A 206 23.85 -24.98 -6.07
N ILE A 207 22.92 -24.70 -6.99
CA ILE A 207 22.68 -23.34 -7.45
C ILE A 207 21.90 -22.62 -6.34
N PRO A 208 22.43 -21.52 -5.78
CA PRO A 208 21.67 -20.67 -4.86
C PRO A 208 20.60 -19.93 -5.67
N PHE A 209 19.51 -20.61 -5.99
CA PHE A 209 18.35 -19.91 -6.53
C PHE A 209 17.73 -19.14 -5.36
N PRO A 210 17.50 -17.83 -5.48
CA PRO A 210 16.71 -17.11 -4.50
C PRO A 210 15.31 -17.72 -4.57
N SER A 211 14.98 -18.61 -3.63
CA SER A 211 13.65 -19.18 -3.45
C SER A 211 12.72 -18.06 -2.99
N LEU A 212 12.30 -17.24 -3.95
CA LEU A 212 11.56 -16.03 -3.71
C LEU A 212 10.07 -16.37 -3.69
N ALA A 213 9.57 -16.65 -2.50
CA ALA A 213 8.16 -16.90 -2.26
C ALA A 213 7.46 -15.60 -1.86
N LEU A 214 6.63 -15.07 -2.75
CA LEU A 214 5.75 -13.93 -2.48
C LEU A 214 4.29 -14.35 -2.75
N PRO A 215 3.74 -15.36 -2.05
CA PRO A 215 2.44 -15.93 -2.40
C PRO A 215 1.28 -14.93 -2.24
N GLY A 216 1.44 -13.94 -1.36
CA GLY A 216 0.48 -12.87 -1.16
C GLY A 216 1.13 -11.53 -0.89
N ALA A 217 0.30 -10.52 -0.74
CA ALA A 217 0.67 -9.19 -0.28
C ALA A 217 -0.53 -8.51 0.38
N VAL A 218 -0.27 -7.47 1.16
CA VAL A 218 -1.31 -6.55 1.62
C VAL A 218 -1.65 -5.58 0.49
N VAL A 219 -2.87 -5.73 -0.02
CA VAL A 219 -3.41 -4.84 -1.05
C VAL A 219 -4.00 -3.63 -0.34
N VAL A 220 -3.49 -2.43 -0.67
CA VAL A 220 -3.92 -1.15 -0.12
C VAL A 220 -4.51 -0.29 -1.22
N LEU A 221 -5.72 0.23 -1.00
CA LEU A 221 -6.39 1.15 -1.91
C LEU A 221 -6.07 2.60 -1.56
N GLY A 222 -6.04 3.47 -2.57
CA GLY A 222 -5.77 4.90 -2.39
C GLY A 222 -4.28 5.29 -2.31
N LEU A 223 -3.37 4.37 -2.65
CA LEU A 223 -1.92 4.64 -2.74
C LEU A 223 -1.40 4.83 -4.18
N GLU A 224 -2.29 4.94 -5.16
CA GLU A 224 -1.94 5.03 -6.58
C GLU A 224 -1.12 6.29 -6.90
N LYS A 225 -1.45 7.41 -6.25
CA LYS A 225 -0.69 8.66 -6.37
C LYS A 225 0.47 8.64 -5.38
N MET A 226 1.66 8.97 -5.87
CA MET A 226 2.83 9.09 -5.01
C MET A 226 2.62 10.23 -4.01
N SER A 227 2.64 9.89 -2.73
CA SER A 227 2.37 10.82 -1.63
C SER A 227 3.14 10.38 -0.38
N ASN A 228 3.13 11.22 0.66
CA ASN A 228 3.69 10.85 1.96
C ASN A 228 3.06 9.57 2.52
N LYS A 229 1.76 9.36 2.31
CA LYS A 229 1.04 8.15 2.75
C LYS A 229 1.61 6.91 2.06
N THR A 230 1.80 6.97 0.74
CA THR A 230 2.37 5.89 -0.08
C THR A 230 3.78 5.56 0.37
N GLY A 231 4.62 6.59 0.55
CA GLY A 231 6.00 6.44 1.01
C GLY A 231 6.12 5.81 2.40
N LEU A 232 5.38 6.34 3.38
CA LEU A 232 5.33 5.82 4.74
C LEU A 232 4.81 4.38 4.78
N CYS A 233 3.73 4.10 4.05
CA CYS A 233 3.18 2.75 3.96
C CYS A 233 4.20 1.78 3.37
N LYS A 234 4.90 2.16 2.30
CA LYS A 234 5.89 1.31 1.63
C LYS A 234 7.17 1.14 2.44
N ALA A 235 7.60 2.15 3.20
CA ALA A 235 8.73 2.05 4.10
C ALA A 235 8.45 1.16 5.34
N ALA A 236 7.18 1.00 5.72
CA ALA A 236 6.80 0.27 6.93
C ALA A 236 7.24 -1.20 6.94
N GLY A 237 7.08 -1.92 5.83
CA GLY A 237 7.49 -3.32 5.73
C GLY A 237 8.99 -3.52 5.95
N PRO A 238 9.87 -2.89 5.14
CA PRO A 238 11.32 -2.98 5.34
C PRO A 238 11.77 -2.48 6.72
N LEU A 239 11.09 -1.50 7.31
CA LEU A 239 11.37 -1.02 8.67
C LEU A 239 11.03 -2.08 9.73
N VAL A 240 9.90 -2.78 9.61
CA VAL A 240 9.55 -3.87 10.52
C VAL A 240 10.60 -4.98 10.46
N ASN A 241 11.06 -5.35 9.27
CA ASN A 241 12.14 -6.32 9.12
C ASN A 241 13.45 -5.84 9.73
N LEU A 242 13.80 -4.57 9.56
CA LEU A 242 14.98 -3.98 10.20
C LEU A 242 14.90 -4.11 11.73
N ILE A 243 13.77 -3.72 12.34
CA ILE A 243 13.59 -3.76 13.79
C ILE A 243 13.59 -5.21 14.30
N TYR A 244 12.85 -6.10 13.65
CA TYR A 244 12.77 -7.50 14.04
C TYR A 244 14.14 -8.19 13.94
N GLY A 245 14.87 -7.93 12.84
CA GLY A 245 16.24 -8.40 12.66
C GLY A 245 17.19 -7.87 13.72
N ILE A 246 17.13 -6.59 14.09
CA ILE A 246 17.97 -6.00 15.14
C ILE A 246 17.74 -6.69 16.49
N ILE A 247 16.49 -6.94 16.86
CA ILE A 247 16.15 -7.63 18.11
C ILE A 247 16.77 -9.03 18.14
N LEU A 248 16.57 -9.81 17.07
CA LEU A 248 17.14 -11.16 16.95
C LEU A 248 18.68 -11.13 16.94
N PHE A 249 19.27 -10.12 16.29
CA PHE A 249 20.71 -9.96 16.22
C PHE A 249 21.30 -9.65 17.60
N ILE A 250 20.69 -8.76 18.37
CA ILE A 250 21.11 -8.48 19.76
C ILE A 250 21.01 -9.76 20.60
N ILE A 251 19.89 -10.48 20.52
CA ILE A 251 19.70 -11.74 21.25
C ILE A 251 20.81 -12.74 20.92
N SER A 252 21.26 -12.80 19.66
CA SER A 252 22.33 -13.71 19.25
C SER A 252 23.64 -13.53 20.00
N PHE A 253 23.95 -12.31 20.47
CA PHE A 253 25.13 -12.03 21.29
C PHE A 253 24.91 -12.29 22.78
N LEU A 254 23.66 -12.26 23.22
CA LEU A 254 23.29 -12.58 24.61
C LEU A 254 23.31 -14.09 24.86
N VAL A 255 23.10 -14.91 23.82
CA VAL A 255 23.19 -16.37 23.91
C VAL A 255 24.66 -16.82 23.82
N PRO A 256 25.19 -17.53 24.83
CA PRO A 256 26.56 -18.04 24.80
C PRO A 256 26.83 -18.97 23.62
N LYS A 257 28.06 -18.89 23.07
CA LYS A 257 28.50 -19.76 21.96
C LYS A 257 28.48 -21.26 22.29
N SER A 258 28.53 -21.62 23.57
CA SER A 258 28.43 -23.01 24.02
C SER A 258 27.04 -23.62 23.81
N LEU A 259 25.99 -22.81 23.61
CA LEU A 259 24.63 -23.27 23.36
C LEU A 259 24.34 -23.48 21.87
N TYR A 260 25.32 -23.98 21.11
CA TYR A 260 25.11 -24.35 19.72
C TYR A 260 24.02 -25.45 19.61
N PRO A 261 23.04 -25.35 18.69
CA PRO A 261 22.88 -24.37 17.60
C PRO A 261 21.93 -23.18 17.90
N LEU A 262 21.56 -22.92 19.16
CA LEU A 262 20.61 -21.86 19.51
C LEU A 262 21.13 -20.45 19.14
N ASN A 263 22.40 -20.18 19.42
CA ASN A 263 23.04 -18.92 19.01
C ASN A 263 23.07 -18.77 17.47
N TYR A 264 23.41 -19.84 16.76
CA TYR A 264 23.39 -19.88 15.29
C TYR A 264 22.00 -19.57 14.74
N LEU A 265 20.96 -20.16 15.33
CA LEU A 265 19.56 -19.91 14.96
C LEU A 265 19.21 -18.43 15.02
N PHE A 266 19.58 -17.71 16.10
CA PHE A 266 19.28 -16.28 16.22
C PHE A 266 20.02 -15.43 15.17
N VAL A 267 21.28 -15.74 14.86
CA VAL A 267 22.02 -15.02 13.81
C VAL A 267 21.40 -15.26 12.43
N VAL A 268 21.06 -16.51 12.11
CA VAL A 268 20.38 -16.84 10.84
C VAL A 268 19.01 -16.17 10.78
N SER A 269 18.28 -16.14 11.90
CA SER A 269 16.98 -15.47 11.99
C SER A 269 17.05 -13.96 11.74
N ALA A 270 18.08 -13.30 12.28
CA ALA A 270 18.38 -11.90 11.99
C ALA A 270 18.74 -11.69 10.51
N TYR A 271 19.61 -12.55 9.97
CA TYR A 271 19.98 -12.56 8.56
C TYR A 271 18.75 -12.64 7.64
N LEU A 272 17.80 -13.54 7.92
CA LEU A 272 16.59 -13.69 7.11
C LEU A 272 15.74 -12.42 7.07
N ASN A 273 15.61 -11.73 8.21
CA ASN A 273 14.89 -10.45 8.30
C ASN A 273 15.61 -9.36 7.50
N PHE A 274 16.92 -9.19 7.69
CA PHE A 274 17.70 -8.21 6.94
C PHE A 274 17.71 -8.50 5.45
N MET A 275 17.80 -9.78 5.07
CA MET A 275 17.77 -10.23 3.68
C MET A 275 16.42 -9.89 3.03
N LEU A 276 15.31 -10.20 3.69
CA LEU A 276 13.98 -9.91 3.16
C LEU A 276 13.69 -8.41 3.08
N GLY A 277 14.12 -7.64 4.09
CA GLY A 277 14.05 -6.17 4.06
C GLY A 277 14.90 -5.59 2.94
N ALA A 278 16.16 -6.00 2.82
CA ALA A 278 17.07 -5.53 1.78
C ALA A 278 16.59 -5.90 0.38
N PHE A 279 16.03 -7.10 0.20
CA PHE A 279 15.43 -7.52 -1.06
C PHE A 279 14.28 -6.60 -1.47
N ASN A 280 13.38 -6.26 -0.54
CA ASN A 280 12.29 -5.33 -0.82
C ASN A 280 12.76 -3.88 -1.05
N MET A 281 14.01 -3.54 -0.70
CA MET A 281 14.61 -2.23 -1.02
C MET A 281 15.21 -2.16 -2.43
N ILE A 282 15.23 -3.25 -3.20
CA ILE A 282 15.65 -3.19 -4.62
C ILE A 282 14.65 -2.30 -5.39
N PRO A 283 15.10 -1.25 -6.09
CA PRO A 283 14.22 -0.26 -6.72
C PRO A 283 13.71 -0.77 -8.07
N LEU A 284 13.00 -1.91 -8.07
CA LEU A 284 12.51 -2.58 -9.28
C LEU A 284 11.07 -3.08 -9.11
N GLY A 285 10.25 -2.81 -10.12
CA GLY A 285 8.92 -3.42 -10.27
C GLY A 285 7.98 -3.19 -9.08
N ILE A 286 7.51 -4.30 -8.51
CA ILE A 286 6.52 -4.36 -7.43
C ILE A 286 7.11 -4.18 -6.03
N LEU A 287 8.44 -4.17 -5.90
CA LEU A 287 9.14 -4.09 -4.62
C LEU A 287 9.00 -2.70 -4.00
N ASP A 288 9.05 -2.64 -2.67
CA ASP A 288 8.76 -1.43 -1.92
C ASP A 288 9.76 -0.30 -2.19
N GLY A 289 11.03 -0.65 -2.37
CA GLY A 289 12.15 0.24 -2.64
C GLY A 289 11.90 1.16 -3.84
N GLN A 290 11.17 0.69 -4.85
CA GLN A 290 10.82 1.50 -6.02
C GLN A 290 9.95 2.71 -5.65
N ASN A 291 8.98 2.51 -4.75
CA ASN A 291 8.11 3.59 -4.30
C ASN A 291 8.80 4.48 -3.27
N ILE A 292 9.60 3.89 -2.38
CA ILE A 292 10.38 4.66 -1.38
C ILE A 292 11.40 5.57 -2.09
N TRP A 293 12.07 5.08 -3.13
CA TRP A 293 13.00 5.88 -3.94
C TRP A 293 12.33 7.11 -4.58
N LYS A 294 11.14 6.90 -5.17
CA LYS A 294 10.34 7.96 -5.80
C LYS A 294 9.82 8.97 -4.78
N TRP A 295 9.49 8.52 -3.58
CA TRP A 295 8.99 9.37 -2.51
C TRP A 295 10.09 10.19 -1.83
N ASN A 296 11.12 9.52 -1.30
CA ASN A 296 12.20 10.17 -0.56
C ASN A 296 13.50 9.35 -0.65
N LYS A 297 14.42 9.83 -1.47
CA LYS A 297 15.75 9.21 -1.68
C LYS A 297 16.57 9.11 -0.39
N LYS A 298 16.44 10.05 0.55
CA LYS A 298 17.19 10.00 1.82
C LYS A 298 16.71 8.84 2.68
N VAL A 299 15.38 8.68 2.82
CA VAL A 299 14.79 7.55 3.54
C VAL A 299 15.20 6.24 2.88
N TYR A 300 15.10 6.17 1.55
CA TYR A 300 15.55 5.01 0.79
C TYR A 300 16.99 4.62 1.12
N VAL A 301 17.94 5.56 0.96
CA VAL A 301 19.36 5.28 1.16
C VAL A 301 19.64 4.90 2.60
N SER A 302 19.04 5.59 3.58
CA SER A 302 19.24 5.27 5.00
C SER A 302 18.77 3.86 5.36
N LEU A 303 17.60 3.45 4.87
CA LEU A 303 17.01 2.16 5.17
C LEU A 303 17.75 1.03 4.44
N ALA A 304 18.08 1.25 3.16
CA ALA A 304 18.86 0.30 2.37
C ALA A 304 20.28 0.10 2.95
N LEU A 305 20.94 1.18 3.38
CA LEU A 305 22.25 1.11 4.02
C LEU A 305 22.16 0.34 5.34
N ALA A 306 21.21 0.66 6.22
CA ALA A 306 21.05 -0.01 7.50
C ALA A 306 20.77 -1.51 7.35
N LEU A 307 19.87 -1.88 6.44
CA LEU A 307 19.57 -3.28 6.13
C LEU A 307 20.80 -3.99 5.52
N GLY A 308 21.48 -3.34 4.57
CA GLY A 308 22.65 -3.90 3.89
C GLY A 308 23.84 -4.11 4.82
N THR A 309 24.15 -3.16 5.69
CA THR A 309 25.26 -3.27 6.65
C THR A 309 25.00 -4.38 7.66
N LEU A 310 23.79 -4.47 8.20
CA LEU A 310 23.42 -5.52 9.14
C LEU A 310 23.35 -6.90 8.46
N LEU A 311 22.87 -6.97 7.21
CA LEU A 311 22.90 -8.19 6.40
C LEU A 311 24.34 -8.72 6.25
N ILE A 312 25.28 -7.87 5.83
CA ILE A 312 26.70 -8.24 5.70
C ILE A 312 27.29 -8.64 7.05
N SER A 313 26.96 -7.89 8.11
CA SER A 313 27.44 -8.19 9.47
C SER A 313 26.98 -9.57 9.94
N THR A 314 25.71 -9.93 9.71
CA THR A 314 25.21 -11.27 10.04
C THR A 314 25.87 -12.38 9.22
N LEU A 315 26.17 -12.14 7.94
CA LEU A 315 26.91 -13.10 7.10
C LEU A 315 28.33 -13.37 7.62
N ILE A 316 29.03 -12.33 8.08
CA ILE A 316 30.37 -12.45 8.67
C ILE A 316 30.27 -13.25 9.99
N ILE A 317 29.32 -12.91 10.86
CA ILE A 317 29.20 -13.52 12.18
C ILE A 317 28.80 -15.00 12.11
N GLN A 318 28.00 -15.40 11.12
CA GLN A 318 27.68 -16.81 10.88
C GLN A 318 28.92 -17.67 10.59
N GLN A 319 30.04 -17.10 10.14
CA GLN A 319 31.28 -17.84 9.89
C GLN A 319 32.13 -18.03 11.16
N ILE A 320 31.83 -17.30 12.23
CA ILE A 320 32.62 -17.22 13.47
C ILE A 320 31.89 -17.90 14.66
N ILE A 321 30.69 -18.43 14.39
CA ILE A 321 29.83 -19.17 15.33
C ILE A 321 29.76 -20.62 14.88
#